data_AF-A0A936XRK8-F1
#
_entry.id   AF-A0A936XRK8-F1
#
_cell.length_a   1.000
_cell.length_b   1.000
_cell.length_c   1.000
_cell.angle_alpha   90.00
_cell.angle_beta   90.00
_cell.angle_gamma   90.00
#
_symmetry.space_group_name_H-M   'P 1'
#
loop_
_entity.id
_entity.type
_entity.pdbx_description
1 polymer ?
#
loop_
_entity_poly.entity_id
_entity_poly.type
_entity_poly.pdbx_seq_one_letter_code
_entity_poly.pdbx_strand_id
1 'polypeptide(L)'
;MARDATMFVAIPMNELLELIESRIFNALDKFQRPSQTIQTDELLRIEEACALLCVSKVTIHKWKKRKLILSYRIGRRIYFKKSELIGSLHANLIPDTKNILG
;
A
#
# COMPACT_ATOMS: atom_id res chain seq x y z
N MET A 1 5.52 -41.83 -13.00
CA MET A 1 5.42 -41.11 -14.28
C MET A 1 3.95 -40.91 -14.62
N ALA A 2 3.40 -39.71 -14.49
CA ALA A 2 2.07 -39.41 -15.01
C ALA A 2 2.17 -39.29 -16.53
N ARG A 3 1.35 -40.05 -17.26
CA ARG A 3 1.25 -39.94 -18.73
C ARG A 3 0.28 -38.79 -18.99
N ASP A 4 0.78 -37.65 -19.41
CA ASP A 4 -0.09 -36.55 -19.84
C ASP A 4 -0.86 -37.02 -21.08
N ALA A 5 -2.14 -37.32 -20.88
CA ALA A 5 -3.04 -37.69 -21.95
C ALA A 5 -3.44 -36.41 -22.69
N THR A 6 -2.73 -36.10 -23.77
CA THR A 6 -3.09 -34.97 -24.64
C THR A 6 -4.38 -35.32 -25.38
N MET A 7 -5.48 -34.67 -25.00
CA MET A 7 -6.80 -34.84 -25.61
C MET A 7 -7.05 -33.68 -26.57
N PHE A 8 -7.37 -34.00 -27.83
CA PHE A 8 -7.84 -33.00 -28.80
C PHE A 8 -9.32 -32.74 -28.55
N VAL A 9 -9.66 -31.48 -28.26
CA VAL A 9 -11.05 -31.03 -28.07
C VAL A 9 -11.39 -30.08 -29.20
N ALA A 10 -12.47 -30.36 -29.92
CA ALA A 10 -13.03 -29.44 -30.91
C ALA A 10 -13.94 -28.45 -30.18
N ILE A 11 -13.62 -27.15 -30.28
CA ILE A 11 -14.33 -26.06 -29.60
C ILE A 11 -14.72 -25.02 -30.66
N PRO A 12 -15.96 -24.48 -30.64
CA PRO A 12 -16.36 -23.41 -31.54
C PRO A 12 -15.61 -22.11 -31.24
N MET A 13 -15.41 -21.27 -32.27
CA MET A 13 -14.59 -20.06 -32.17
C MET A 13 -15.02 -19.11 -31.05
N ASN A 14 -16.33 -18.92 -30.85
CA ASN A 14 -16.86 -18.04 -29.81
C ASN A 14 -16.49 -18.50 -28.39
N GLU A 15 -16.59 -19.80 -28.13
CA GLU A 15 -16.27 -20.37 -26.82
C GLU A 15 -14.78 -20.25 -26.51
N LEU A 16 -13.92 -20.38 -27.53
CA LEU A 16 -12.49 -20.13 -27.39
C LEU A 16 -12.20 -18.65 -27.03
N LEU A 17 -12.86 -17.71 -27.69
CA LEU A 17 -12.70 -16.28 -27.40
C LEU A 17 -13.14 -15.95 -25.97
N GLU A 18 -14.30 -16.42 -25.54
CA GLU A 18 -14.82 -16.22 -24.18
C GLU A 18 -13.87 -16.81 -23.11
N LEU A 19 -13.30 -17.98 -23.38
CA LEU A 19 -12.37 -18.63 -22.46
C LEU A 19 -11.07 -17.83 -22.34
N ILE A 20 -10.54 -17.32 -23.46
CA ILE A 20 -9.34 -16.48 -23.47
C ILE A 20 -9.60 -15.17 -22.74
N GLU A 21 -10.69 -14.47 -23.09
CA GLU A 21 -11.05 -13.19 -22.46
C GLU A 21 -11.22 -13.36 -20.94
N SER A 22 -12.03 -14.31 -20.50
CA SER A 22 -12.26 -14.56 -19.07
C SER A 22 -10.97 -14.91 -18.31
N ARG A 23 -10.07 -15.69 -18.90
CA ARG A 23 -8.78 -16.04 -18.27
C ARG A 23 -7.83 -14.85 -18.22
N ILE A 24 -7.76 -14.05 -19.29
CA ILE A 24 -6.92 -12.85 -19.33
C ILE A 24 -7.43 -11.80 -18.35
N PHE A 25 -8.74 -11.53 -18.32
CA PHE A 25 -9.34 -10.60 -17.36
C PHE A 25 -9.07 -11.02 -15.92
N ASN A 26 -9.32 -12.29 -15.57
CA ASN A 26 -9.04 -12.81 -14.23
C ASN A 26 -7.55 -12.79 -13.86
N ALA A 27 -6.65 -12.97 -14.83
CA ALA A 27 -5.23 -12.85 -14.60
C ALA A 27 -4.85 -11.39 -14.36
N LEU A 28 -5.28 -10.48 -15.23
CA LEU A 28 -5.00 -9.04 -15.14
C LEU A 28 -5.60 -8.39 -13.88
N ASP A 29 -6.79 -8.80 -13.45
CA ASP A 29 -7.43 -8.32 -12.22
C ASP A 29 -6.58 -8.64 -10.98
N LYS A 30 -5.98 -9.84 -10.93
CA LYS A 30 -5.02 -10.22 -9.87
C LYS A 30 -3.72 -9.40 -9.92
N PHE A 31 -3.38 -8.82 -11.07
CA PHE A 31 -2.21 -7.95 -11.26
C PHE A 31 -2.53 -6.47 -11.07
N GLN A 32 -3.80 -6.08 -11.08
CA GLN A 32 -4.21 -4.80 -10.53
C GLN A 32 -3.96 -4.88 -9.02
N ARG A 33 -2.73 -4.52 -8.60
CA ARG A 33 -2.50 -4.00 -7.25
C ARG A 33 -3.66 -3.06 -6.97
N PRO A 34 -4.32 -3.12 -5.80
CA PRO A 34 -5.40 -2.20 -5.48
C PRO A 34 -4.85 -0.83 -5.85
N SER A 35 -5.42 -0.25 -6.91
CA SER A 35 -4.96 1.03 -7.41
C SER A 35 -4.97 1.88 -6.17
N GLN A 36 -3.81 2.43 -5.80
CA GLN A 36 -3.75 3.41 -4.74
C GLN A 36 -4.77 4.43 -5.19
N THR A 37 -5.96 4.34 -4.60
CA THR A 37 -7.03 5.26 -4.86
C THR A 37 -6.33 6.59 -4.71
N ILE A 38 -6.50 7.46 -5.70
CA ILE A 38 -6.04 8.84 -5.61
C ILE A 38 -6.90 9.45 -4.49
N GLN A 39 -6.65 9.01 -3.26
CA GLN A 39 -7.15 9.58 -2.05
C GLN A 39 -6.44 10.91 -2.07
N THR A 40 -7.20 11.96 -2.39
CA THR A 40 -6.84 13.35 -2.15
C THR A 40 -5.96 13.36 -0.91
N ASP A 41 -4.66 13.57 -1.12
CA ASP A 41 -3.65 13.25 -0.12
C ASP A 41 -3.90 14.13 1.10
N GLU A 42 -4.58 13.54 2.09
CA GLU A 42 -5.22 14.29 3.15
C GLU A 42 -4.13 14.97 3.97
N LEU A 43 -4.19 16.31 4.03
CA LEU A 43 -3.22 17.10 4.77
C LEU A 43 -3.60 17.12 6.24
N LEU A 44 -2.92 16.28 7.01
CA LEU A 44 -3.08 16.16 8.44
C LEU A 44 -2.24 17.21 9.16
N ARG A 45 -2.83 17.86 10.16
CA ARG A 45 -2.09 18.63 11.16
C ARG A 45 -1.34 17.69 12.10
N ILE A 46 -0.43 18.26 12.90
CA ILE A 46 0.33 17.47 13.88
C ILE A 46 -0.57 16.70 14.86
N GLU A 47 -1.72 17.26 15.24
CA GLU A 47 -2.69 16.63 16.15
C GLU A 47 -3.37 15.43 15.49
N GLU A 48 -3.81 15.58 14.25
CA GLU A 48 -4.45 14.52 13.46
C GLU A 48 -3.45 13.40 13.15
N ALA A 49 -2.19 13.74 12.84
CA ALA A 49 -1.11 12.77 12.66
C ALA A 49 -0.81 12.00 13.96
N CYS A 50 -0.83 12.68 15.12
CA CYS A 50 -0.67 12.02 16.42
C CYS A 50 -1.83 11.05 16.70
N ALA A 51 -3.07 11.46 16.40
CA ALA A 51 -4.26 10.63 16.59
C ALA A 51 -4.25 9.41 15.65
N LEU A 52 -3.85 9.59 14.39
CA LEU A 52 -3.77 8.51 13.40
C LEU A 52 -2.75 7.44 13.81
N LEU A 53 -1.60 7.87 14.34
CA LEU A 53 -0.51 6.98 14.71
C LEU A 53 -0.55 6.54 16.18
N CYS A 54 -1.51 7.04 16.97
CA CYS A 54 -1.58 6.86 18.42
C CYS A 54 -0.26 7.18 19.15
N VAL A 55 0.45 8.23 18.73
CA VAL A 55 1.72 8.68 19.34
C VAL A 55 1.62 10.10 19.89
N SER A 56 2.55 10.46 20.78
CA SER A 56 2.64 11.82 21.30
C SER A 56 3.25 12.81 20.30
N LYS A 57 2.93 14.11 20.46
CA LYS A 57 3.54 15.21 19.68
C LYS A 57 5.08 15.18 19.76
N VAL A 58 5.64 14.82 20.92
CA VAL A 58 7.09 14.74 21.14
C VAL A 58 7.72 13.67 20.23
N THR A 59 7.06 12.52 20.07
CA THR A 59 7.50 11.45 19.16
C THR A 59 7.52 11.92 17.71
N ILE A 60 6.46 12.58 17.25
CA ILE A 60 6.40 13.16 15.89
C ILE A 60 7.52 14.18 15.67
N HIS A 61 7.79 15.06 16.64
CA HIS A 61 8.90 16.02 16.54
C HIS A 61 10.27 15.33 16.46
N LYS A 62 10.47 14.25 17.23
CA LYS A 62 11.70 13.43 17.20
C LYS A 62 11.87 12.77 15.83
N TRP A 63 10.80 12.21 15.26
CA TRP A 63 10.81 11.59 13.93
C TRP A 63 11.06 12.62 12.83
N LYS A 64 10.45 13.80 12.93
CA LYS A 64 10.73 14.93 12.02
C LYS A 64 12.20 15.34 12.08
N LYS A 65 12.79 15.48 13.28
CA LYS A 65 14.22 15.83 13.46
C LYS A 65 15.14 14.76 12.87
N ARG A 66 14.74 13.49 12.97
CA ARG A 66 15.43 12.33 12.39
C ARG A 66 15.16 12.11 10.90
N LYS A 67 14.34 12.96 10.26
CA LYS A 67 13.92 12.85 8.85
C LYS A 67 13.22 11.52 8.51
N LEU A 68 12.57 10.89 9.50
CA LEU A 68 11.82 9.64 9.30
C LEU A 68 10.44 9.88 8.65
N ILE A 69 9.88 11.07 8.85
CA ILE A 69 8.58 11.50 8.32
C ILE A 69 8.74 12.81 7.53
N LEU A 70 8.04 12.93 6.41
CA LEU A 70 7.99 14.16 5.61
C LEU A 70 7.00 15.15 6.23
N SER A 71 7.39 16.43 6.27
CA SER A 71 6.55 17.50 6.79
C SER A 71 6.54 18.68 5.83
N TYR A 72 5.36 19.23 5.58
CA TYR A 72 5.15 20.34 4.67
C TYR A 72 4.80 21.59 5.45
N ARG A 73 5.50 22.69 5.18
CA ARG A 73 5.18 23.97 5.78
C ARG A 73 4.33 24.78 4.81
N ILE A 74 3.09 25.05 5.19
CA ILE A 74 2.14 25.85 4.40
C ILE A 74 1.79 27.09 5.23
N GLY A 75 2.37 28.23 4.86
CA GLY A 75 2.31 29.47 5.62
C GLY A 75 2.97 29.33 7.00
N ARG A 76 2.19 29.51 8.07
CA ARG A 76 2.64 29.42 9.48
C ARG A 76 2.43 28.03 10.09
N ARG A 77 1.73 27.12 9.40
CA ARG A 77 1.35 25.80 9.91
C ARG A 77 2.14 24.68 9.23
N ILE A 78 2.28 23.56 9.92
CA ILE A 78 2.93 22.36 9.43
C ILE A 78 1.86 21.29 9.19
N TYR A 79 1.93 20.65 8.03
CA TYR A 79 1.03 19.61 7.57
C TYR A 79 1.83 18.35 7.19
N PHE A 80 1.15 17.22 7.22
CA PHE A 80 1.66 15.90 6.89
C PHE A 80 0.70 15.27 5.89
N LYS A 81 1.24 14.68 4.84
CA LYS A 81 0.43 13.90 3.92
C LYS A 81 0.17 12.53 4.51
N LYS A 82 -1.10 12.12 4.58
CA LYS A 82 -1.51 10.85 5.17
C LYS A 82 -0.84 9.65 4.50
N SER A 83 -0.77 9.65 3.16
CA SER A 83 -0.18 8.54 2.39
C SER A 83 1.31 8.36 2.71
N GLU A 84 2.06 9.46 2.70
CA GLU A 84 3.49 9.46 3.00
C GLU A 84 3.76 9.15 4.47
N LEU A 85 2.92 9.61 5.40
CA LEU A 85 3.06 9.31 6.82
C LEU A 85 2.93 7.80 7.10
N ILE A 86 1.97 7.13 6.46
CA ILE A 86 1.80 5.69 6.52
C ILE A 86 2.96 4.98 5.79
N GLY A 87 3.37 5.48 4.62
CA GLY A 87 4.51 4.94 3.88
C GLY A 87 5.83 4.97 4.66
N SER A 88 6.10 6.08 5.35
CA SER A 88 7.25 6.24 6.26
C SER A 88 7.22 5.24 7.41
N LEU A 89 6.03 4.87 7.89
CA LEU A 89 5.88 3.87 8.95
C LEU A 89 6.30 2.48 8.44
N HIS A 90 5.76 2.06 7.29
CA HIS A 90 6.10 0.78 6.67
C HIS A 90 7.58 0.66 6.27
N ALA A 91 8.19 1.75 5.81
CA ALA A 91 9.60 1.76 5.41
C ALA A 91 10.58 1.70 6.60
N ASN A 92 10.19 2.20 7.78
CA ASN A 92 11.09 2.35 8.93
C ASN A 92 10.81 1.39 10.11
N LEU A 93 9.76 0.55 10.06
CA LEU A 93 9.42 -0.42 11.12
C LEU A 93 10.05 -1.82 10.95
N ILE A 94 11.13 -1.94 10.17
CA ILE A 94 11.94 -3.18 10.13
C ILE A 94 13.39 -2.92 10.61
N PRO A 95 13.59 -2.12 11.67
CA PRO A 95 14.61 -2.51 12.65
C PRO A 95 14.12 -2.32 14.10
N ASP A 96 14.48 -3.28 14.96
CA ASP A 96 14.20 -3.37 16.41
C ASP A 96 12.79 -3.80 16.86
N THR A 97 12.52 -5.11 16.73
CA THR A 97 11.66 -5.87 17.66
C THR A 97 12.34 -6.13 19.02
N LYS A 98 13.45 -5.47 19.33
CA LYS A 98 14.27 -5.74 20.53
C LYS A 98 13.84 -4.89 21.74
N ASN A 99 12.56 -4.81 22.05
CA ASN A 99 12.08 -4.46 23.42
C ASN A 99 10.59 -4.74 23.65
N ILE A 100 10.10 -5.90 23.21
CA ILE A 100 8.79 -6.41 23.62
C ILE A 100 8.97 -7.88 23.92
N LEU A 101 9.55 -8.15 25.09
CA LEU A 101 9.46 -9.34 25.94
C LEU A 101 10.46 -9.06 27.08
N GLY A 102 10.01 -8.25 28.04
CA GLY A 102 10.58 -8.14 29.38
C GLY A 102 9.64 -8.83 30.35
#